data_AF-A0A0S7BTZ9-F1
#
_entry.id   AF-A0A0S7BTZ9-F1
#
_cell.length_a   1.000
_cell.length_b   1.000
_cell.length_c   1.000
_cell.angle_alpha   90.00
_cell.angle_beta   90.00
_cell.angle_gamma   90.00
#
_symmetry.space_group_name_H-M   'P 1'
#
loop_
_entity.id
_entity.type
_entity.pdbx_description
1 polymer ?
#
loop_
_entity_poly.entity_id
_entity_poly.type
_entity_poly.pdbx_seq_one_letter_code
_entity_poly.pdbx_strand_id
1 'polypeptide(L)' 'MKILASLRPGSRFYYAPSLPFIEQWLDKTRFNVISHYDNPGQYGSSTIEKLSHEAIIKQ' A
#
# COMPACT_ATOMS: atom_id res chain seq x y z
N MET A 1 8.28 8.37 -2.43
CA MET A 1 7.95 8.99 -1.11
C MET A 1 8.94 8.54 -0.04
N LYS A 2 9.47 9.46 0.79
CA LYS A 2 10.44 9.14 1.85
C LYS A 2 9.91 8.13 2.88
N ILE A 3 8.63 8.27 3.26
CA ILE A 3 7.99 7.38 4.25
C ILE A 3 7.87 5.92 3.76
N LEU A 4 7.61 5.72 2.47
CA LEU A 4 7.52 4.38 1.87
C LEU A 4 8.89 3.74 1.66
N ALA A 5 9.91 4.56 1.39
CA ALA A 5 11.29 4.08 1.28
C ALA A 5 11.79 3.50 2.62
N SER A 6 11.41 4.12 3.73
CA SER A 6 11.76 3.68 5.10
C SER A 6 10.98 2.46 5.61
N LEU A 7 9.92 2.01 4.91
CA LEU A 7 9.22 0.79 5.30
C LEU A 7 10.19 -0.40 5.27
N ARG A 8 10.12 -1.23 6.31
CA ARG A 8 10.81 -2.53 6.32
C ARG A 8 10.06 -3.48 5.37
N PRO A 9 10.75 -4.40 4.67
CA PRO A 9 10.06 -5.45 3.91
C PRO A 9 9.07 -6.21 4.80
N GLY A 10 7.86 -6.46 4.31
CA GLY A 10 6.74 -7.06 5.05
C GLY A 10 5.97 -6.09 5.97
N SER A 11 6.42 -4.84 6.13
CA SER A 11 5.70 -3.84 6.93
C SER A 11 4.67 -3.06 6.11
N ARG A 12 3.76 -2.39 6.81
CA ARG A 12 2.57 -1.76 6.23
C ARG A 12 2.45 -0.29 6.63
N PHE A 13 1.94 0.50 5.69
CA PHE A 13 1.56 1.89 5.88
C PHE A 13 0.06 2.05 5.63
N TYR A 14 -0.66 2.55 6.63
CA TYR A 14 -2.11 2.72 6.62
C TYR A 14 -2.45 4.20 6.44
N TYR A 15 -3.39 4.50 5.55
CA TYR A 15 -3.87 5.86 5.32
C TYR A 15 -5.34 5.87 4.90
N ALA A 16 -6.00 7.01 5.09
CA ALA A 16 -7.37 7.20 4.66
C ALA A 16 -7.44 7.47 3.13
N PRO A 17 -8.34 6.81 2.37
CA PRO A 17 -8.68 7.07 1.00
C PRO A 17 -9.55 8.30 0.97
N SER A 18 -8.83 9.42 0.99
CA SER A 18 -9.24 10.70 0.45
C SER A 18 -8.13 11.24 -0.47
N LEU A 19 -7.12 10.40 -0.75
CA LEU A 19 -5.85 10.79 -1.31
C LEU A 19 -5.44 9.78 -2.41
N PRO A 20 -6.10 9.79 -3.59
CA PRO A 20 -5.82 8.90 -4.72
C PRO A 20 -4.50 9.26 -5.44
N PHE A 21 -3.50 9.71 -4.68
CA PHE A 21 -2.28 10.29 -5.23
C PHE A 21 -1.07 9.38 -5.03
N ILE A 22 -1.05 8.50 -4.04
CA ILE A 22 0.16 7.74 -3.70
C ILE A 22 0.30 6.55 -4.65
N GLU A 23 -0.81 5.89 -4.96
CA GLU A 23 -0.89 4.63 -5.67
C GLU A 23 -0.34 4.72 -7.09
N GLN A 24 -0.55 5.85 -7.77
CA GLN A 24 0.01 6.10 -9.12
C GLN A 24 1.54 6.22 -9.13
N TRP A 25 2.16 6.54 -7.98
CA TRP A 25 3.62 6.67 -7.85
C TRP A 25 4.26 5.45 -7.19
N LEU A 26 3.50 4.37 -6.94
CA LEU A 26 4.02 3.14 -6.37
C LEU A 26 4.63 2.25 -7.45
N ASP A 27 5.81 1.74 -7.15
CA ASP A 27 6.39 0.63 -7.89
C ASP A 27 5.67 -0.67 -7.49
N LYS A 28 4.82 -1.17 -8.39
CA LYS A 28 4.01 -2.38 -8.18
C LYS A 28 4.84 -3.65 -8.00
N THR A 29 6.12 -3.64 -8.37
CA THR A 29 7.05 -4.77 -8.13
C THR A 29 7.60 -4.79 -6.70
N ARG A 30 7.42 -3.69 -5.95
CA ARG A 30 7.97 -3.51 -4.59
C ARG A 30 6.90 -3.30 -3.55
N PHE A 31 5.71 -2.89 -3.94
CA PHE A 31 4.63 -2.55 -3.03
C PHE A 31 3.31 -3.18 -3.49
N ASN A 32 2.58 -3.72 -2.52
CA ASN A 32 1.21 -4.18 -2.68
C ASN A 32 0.25 -3.15 -2.09
N VAL A 33 -0.91 -2.95 -2.71
CA VAL A 33 -1.94 -2.01 -2.25
C VAL A 33 -3.21 -2.77 -1.96
N ILE A 34 -3.75 -2.59 -0.76
CA ILE A 34 -5.00 -3.20 -0.31
C ILE A 34 -5.96 -2.06 0.00
N SER A 35 -7.10 -2.03 -0.70
CA SER A 35 -8.14 -1.04 -0.44
C SER A 35 -9.26 -1.67 0.39
N HIS A 36 -9.67 -0.97 1.43
CA HIS A 36 -10.74 -1.35 2.33
C HIS A 36 -11.90 -0.35 2.13
N TYR A 37 -12.98 -0.82 1.52
CA TYR A 37 -14.21 -0.07 1.35
C TYR A 37 -15.28 -0.73 2.21
N ASP A 38 -15.29 -0.39 3.50
CA ASP A 38 -16.15 -1.08 4.46
C ASP A 38 -17.63 -0.74 4.26
N ASN A 39 -17.99 0.36 3.58
CA ASN A 39 -19.35 0.66 3.11
C ASN A 39 -19.37 1.73 1.99
N PRO A 40 -20.28 1.63 0.99
CA PRO A 40 -20.51 2.72 0.04
C PRO A 40 -21.03 3.96 0.78
N GLY A 41 -20.28 5.07 0.72
CA GLY A 41 -20.62 6.34 1.37
C GLY A 41 -19.91 6.63 2.70
N GLN A 42 -19.08 5.71 3.20
CA GLN A 42 -18.20 5.97 4.36
C GLN A 42 -16.73 5.97 3.93
N TYR A 43 -15.94 6.78 4.64
CA TYR A 43 -14.48 6.87 4.50
C TYR A 43 -13.88 5.47 4.40
N GLY A 44 -13.18 5.14 3.31
CA GLY A 44 -12.48 3.86 3.23
C GLY A 44 -11.20 3.85 4.10
N SER A 45 -10.35 2.85 3.91
CA SER A 45 -8.91 2.89 4.25
C SER A 45 -8.10 2.26 3.11
N SER A 46 -6.83 2.66 2.95
CA SER A 46 -5.90 1.99 2.04
C SER A 46 -4.65 1.59 2.82
N THR A 47 -4.13 0.42 2.52
CA THR A 47 -2.91 -0.14 3.10
C THR A 47 -1.88 -0.36 2.00
N ILE A 48 -0.68 0.18 2.18
CA ILE A 48 0.49 -0.12 1.35
C ILE A 48 1.40 -1.07 2.11
N GLU A 49 1.68 -2.23 1.53
CA GLU A 49 2.61 -3.22 2.07
C GLU A 49 3.87 -3.25 1.21
N LYS A 50 5.05 -3.21 1.84
CA LYS A 50 6.31 -3.41 1.11
C LYS A 50 6.56 -4.90 0.95
N LEU A 51 6.71 -5.36 -0.28
CA LEU A 51 6.93 -6.78 -0.56
C LEU A 51 8.27 -7.24 0.05
N SER A 52 8.25 -8.43 0.66
CA SER A 52 9.46 -9.13 1.07
C SER A 52 10.08 -9.86 -0.13
N HIS A 53 11.37 -10.20 -0.05
CA HIS A 53 12.04 -11.01 -1.07
C HIS A 53 11.30 -12.33 -1.35
N GLU A 54 10.71 -12.94 -0.31
CA GLU A 54 9.93 -14.17 -0.43
C GLU A 54 8.61 -14.00 -1.19
N ALA A 55 7.99 -12.82 -1.09
CA ALA A 55 6.75 -12.50 -1.80
C ALA A 55 6.98 -12.23 -3.30
N ILE A 56 8.16 -11.75 -3.67
CA ILE A 56 8.54 -11.46 -5.06
C ILE A 56 8.79 -12.75 -5.87
N ILE A 57 9.26 -13.83 -5.21
CA ILE A 57 9.60 -15.11 -5.87
C ILE A 57 8.35 -15.93 -6.24
N LYS A 58 7.18 -15.61 -5.67
CA LYS A 58 5.92 -16.35 -5.87
C LYS A 58 4.92 -15.70 -6.84
N GLN A 59 5.26 -14.57 -7.45
CA GLN A 59 4.42 -13.90 -8.46
C GLN A 59 4.76 -14.32 -9.88
#